data_AF-Q978A4-F1
#
_entry.id   AF-Q978A4-F1
#
_cell.length_a   1.000
_cell.length_b   1.000
_cell.length_c   1.000
_cell.angle_alpha   90.00
_cell.angle_beta   90.00
_cell.angle_gamma   90.00
#
_symmetry.space_group_name_H-M   'P 1'
#
loop_
_entity.id
_entity.type
_entity.pdbx_description
1 polymer ?
#
loop_
_entity_poly.entity_id
_entity_poly.type
_entity_poly.pdbx_seq_one_letter_code
_entity_poly.pdbx_strand_id
1 'polypeptide(L)'
;MVKFHAINRTITVGTVLFIVSLVVLAIGAVFHSNGTVLAYTFLYGGLAFLISLVVLAIGLILGAKSGKLQKRTSEIFGKSGKKQ
;
A
#
# COMPACT_ATOMS: atom_id res chain seq x y z
N MET A 1 4.22 17.53 -11.85
CA MET A 1 3.41 16.34 -11.52
C MET A 1 4.34 15.19 -11.15
N VAL A 2 4.35 14.78 -9.89
CA VAL A 2 5.25 13.72 -9.39
C VAL A 2 4.75 12.39 -9.96
N LYS A 3 5.49 11.80 -10.90
CA LYS A 3 5.13 10.49 -11.48
C LYS A 3 5.19 9.44 -10.37
N PHE A 4 4.03 9.02 -9.86
CA PHE A 4 3.93 7.94 -8.89
C PHE A 4 4.57 6.69 -9.51
N HIS A 5 5.61 6.17 -8.85
CA HIS A 5 6.20 4.90 -9.22
C HIS A 5 5.11 3.82 -9.15
N ALA A 6 5.11 2.84 -10.05
CA ALA A 6 4.04 1.83 -10.13
C ALA A 6 3.76 1.16 -8.77
N ILE A 7 4.80 1.02 -7.95
CA ILE A 7 4.74 0.50 -6.57
C ILE A 7 3.82 1.34 -5.67
N ASN A 8 3.93 2.67 -5.70
CA ASN A 8 3.06 3.55 -4.92
C ASN A 8 1.61 3.42 -5.34
N ARG A 9 1.36 3.26 -6.65
CA ARG A 9 0.00 3.07 -7.18
C ARG A 9 -0.60 1.74 -6.70
N THR A 10 0.16 0.64 -6.76
CA THR A 10 -0.30 -0.68 -6.29
C THR A 10 -0.65 -0.65 -4.81
N ILE A 11 0.17 -0.02 -3.96
CA ILE A 11 -0.11 0.11 -2.52
C ILE A 11 -1.36 0.94 -2.27
N THR A 12 -1.49 2.10 -2.91
CA THR A 12 -2.69 2.95 -2.76
C THR A 12 -3.95 2.17 -3.14
N VAL A 13 -3.92 1.43 -4.25
CA VAL A 13 -5.05 0.60 -4.68
C VAL A 13 -5.35 -0.51 -3.66
N GLY A 14 -4.32 -1.24 -3.20
CA GLY A 14 -4.49 -2.31 -2.21
C GLY A 14 -5.06 -1.81 -0.87
N THR A 15 -4.53 -0.69 -0.36
CA THR A 15 -5.03 -0.09 0.89
C THR A 15 -6.45 0.45 0.74
N VAL A 16 -6.77 1.10 -0.38
CA VAL A 16 -8.14 1.59 -0.64
C VAL A 16 -9.12 0.43 -0.72
N LEU A 17 -8.78 -0.64 -1.46
CA LEU A 17 -9.62 -1.84 -1.55
C LEU A 17 -9.83 -2.50 -0.18
N PHE A 18 -8.80 -2.55 0.66
CA PHE A 18 -8.92 -3.07 2.02
C PHE A 18 -9.84 -2.21 2.89
N ILE A 19 -9.68 -0.89 2.88
CA ILE A 19 -10.55 0.02 3.64
C ILE A 19 -12.01 -0.12 3.16
N VAL A 20 -12.24 -0.15 1.85
CA VAL A 20 -13.59 -0.37 1.29
C VAL A 20 -14.16 -1.71 1.77
N SER A 21 -13.35 -2.77 1.80
CA SER A 21 -13.80 -4.07 2.29
C SER A 21 -14.17 -4.07 3.78
N LEU A 22 -13.45 -3.30 4.62
CA LEU A 22 -13.80 -3.11 6.03
C LEU A 22 -15.11 -2.34 6.21
N VAL A 23 -15.34 -1.32 5.37
CA VAL A 23 -16.62 -0.58 5.38
C VAL A 23 -17.77 -1.49 5.00
N VAL A 24 -17.61 -2.31 3.95
CA VAL A 24 -18.62 -3.29 3.54
C VAL A 24 -18.87 -4.32 4.65
N LEU A 25 -17.80 -4.82 5.29
CA LEU A 25 -17.90 -5.73 6.44
C LEU A 25 -18.71 -5.11 7.58
N ALA A 26 -18.41 -3.86 7.95
CA ALA A 26 -19.12 -3.14 9.01
C ALA A 26 -20.61 -2.95 8.68
N ILE A 27 -20.93 -2.56 7.44
CA ILE A 27 -22.31 -2.39 6.98
C ILE A 27 -23.04 -3.73 7.03
N GLY A 28 -22.50 -4.79 6.43
CA GLY A 28 -23.20 -6.07 6.41
C GLY A 28 -23.32 -6.73 7.79
N ALA A 29 -22.42 -6.45 8.73
CA ALA A 29 -22.55 -6.86 10.13
C ALA A 29 -23.69 -6.10 10.84
N VAL A 30 -23.83 -4.79 10.60
CA VAL A 30 -24.92 -3.97 11.18
C VAL A 30 -26.29 -4.34 10.60
N PHE A 31 -26.36 -4.65 9.31
CA PHE A 31 -27.62 -4.92 8.60
C PHE A 31 -27.97 -6.41 8.47
N HIS A 32 -27.24 -7.32 9.14
CA HIS A 32 -27.41 -8.78 9.02
C HIS A 32 -27.50 -9.26 7.55
N SER A 33 -26.67 -8.68 6.68
CA SER A 33 -26.67 -9.03 5.26
C SER A 33 -26.10 -10.44 5.06
N ASN A 34 -26.29 -11.00 3.86
CA ASN A 34 -25.82 -12.33 3.50
C ASN A 34 -24.31 -12.51 3.82
N GLY A 35 -24.00 -13.28 4.87
CA GLY A 35 -22.66 -13.39 5.44
C GLY A 35 -21.60 -13.91 4.46
N THR A 36 -22.02 -14.63 3.42
CA THR A 36 -21.14 -15.12 2.36
C THR A 36 -20.59 -13.97 1.51
N VAL A 37 -21.43 -13.00 1.14
CA VAL A 37 -21.00 -11.80 0.38
C VAL A 37 -20.03 -10.97 1.22
N LEU A 38 -20.32 -10.86 2.52
CA LEU A 38 -19.49 -10.14 3.47
C LEU A 38 -18.08 -10.75 3.58
N ALA A 39 -18.03 -12.07 3.73
CA ALA A 39 -16.78 -12.83 3.78
C ALA A 39 -15.98 -12.70 2.48
N TYR A 40 -16.62 -12.79 1.31
CA TYR A 40 -15.93 -12.65 0.03
C TYR A 40 -15.34 -11.26 -0.18
N THR A 41 -16.08 -10.21 0.21
CA THR A 41 -15.60 -8.82 0.05
C THR A 41 -14.38 -8.58 0.93
N PHE A 42 -14.42 -9.04 2.19
CA PHE A 42 -13.29 -8.96 3.12
C PHE A 42 -12.09 -9.78 2.62
N LEU A 43 -12.32 -11.00 2.13
CA LEU A 43 -11.27 -11.88 1.63
C LEU A 43 -10.55 -11.26 0.42
N TYR A 44 -11.30 -10.74 -0.55
CA TYR A 44 -10.71 -10.07 -1.73
C TYR A 44 -9.93 -8.81 -1.36
N GLY A 45 -10.49 -7.95 -0.50
CA GLY A 45 -9.81 -6.74 -0.02
C GLY A 45 -8.53 -7.06 0.75
N GLY A 46 -8.59 -8.04 1.66
CA GLY A 46 -7.45 -8.51 2.44
C GLY A 46 -6.35 -9.14 1.56
N LEU A 47 -6.71 -9.97 0.58
CA LEU A 47 -5.76 -10.56 -0.36
C LEU A 47 -5.08 -9.49 -1.24
N ALA A 48 -5.83 -8.53 -1.76
CA ALA A 48 -5.26 -7.42 -2.54
C ALA A 48 -4.26 -6.59 -1.73
N PHE A 49 -4.53 -6.39 -0.45
CA PHE A 49 -3.62 -5.72 0.47
C PHE A 49 -2.35 -6.54 0.75
N LEU A 50 -2.49 -7.85 1.01
CA LEU A 50 -1.35 -8.75 1.21
C LEU A 50 -0.44 -8.80 -0.02
N ILE A 51 -1.00 -8.90 -1.22
CA ILE A 51 -0.23 -8.87 -2.47
C ILE A 51 0.52 -7.54 -2.60
N SER A 52 -0.12 -6.43 -2.23
CA SER A 52 0.51 -5.10 -2.26
C SER A 52 1.71 -4.99 -1.31
N LEU A 53 1.62 -5.61 -0.12
CA LEU A 53 2.74 -5.70 0.83
C LEU A 53 3.92 -6.52 0.27
N VAL A 54 3.64 -7.65 -0.39
CA VAL A 54 4.69 -8.47 -1.01
C VAL A 54 5.40 -7.70 -2.11
N VAL A 55 4.66 -7.00 -2.97
CA VAL A 55 5.24 -6.17 -4.03
C VAL A 55 6.09 -5.03 -3.45
N LEU A 56 5.64 -4.41 -2.36
CA LEU A 56 6.43 -3.40 -1.64
C LEU A 56 7.72 -3.99 -1.08
N ALA A 57 7.67 -5.15 -0.42
CA ALA A 57 8.84 -5.81 0.14
C ALA A 57 9.88 -6.13 -0.93
N ILE A 58 9.44 -6.68 -2.08
CA ILE A 58 10.32 -6.93 -3.23
C ILE A 58 10.91 -5.61 -3.77
N GLY A 59 10.09 -4.58 -3.91
CA GLY A 59 10.52 -3.24 -4.33
C GLY A 59 11.56 -2.62 -3.40
N LEU A 60 11.39 -2.79 -2.09
CA LEU A 60 12.34 -2.33 -1.07
C LEU A 60 13.66 -3.10 -1.16
N ILE A 61 13.63 -4.43 -1.28
CA ILE A 61 14.84 -5.26 -1.41
C ILE A 61 15.62 -4.88 -2.67
N LEU A 62 14.93 -4.75 -3.81
CA LEU A 62 15.55 -4.35 -5.08
C LEU A 62 16.09 -2.92 -5.02
N GLY A 63 15.36 -1.99 -4.41
CA GLY A 63 15.79 -0.61 -4.24
C GLY A 63 16.99 -0.47 -3.29
N ALA A 64 17.04 -1.28 -2.24
CA ALA A 64 18.14 -1.33 -1.28
C ALA A 64 19.39 -1.91 -1.94
N LYS A 65 19.27 -3.02 -2.68
CA LYS A 65 20.38 -3.58 -3.48
C LYS A 65 20.88 -2.63 -4.57
N SER A 66 19.99 -1.81 -5.15
CA SER A 66 20.35 -0.87 -6.22
C SER A 66 21.13 0.37 -5.72
N GLY A 67 21.26 0.60 -4.42
CA GLY A 67 21.87 1.82 -3.85
C GLY A 67 21.08 3.11 -4.14
N LYS A 68 20.03 3.06 -4.98
CA LYS A 68 19.16 4.21 -5.31
C LYS A 68 18.40 4.73 -4.10
N LEU A 69 17.99 3.85 -3.19
CA LEU A 69 17.36 4.23 -1.93
C LEU A 69 18.34 5.03 -1.06
N GLN A 70 19.58 4.56 -0.92
CA GLN A 70 20.62 5.26 -0.17
C GLN A 70 20.99 6.61 -0.79
N LYS A 71 21.04 6.68 -2.14
CA LYS A 71 21.31 7.93 -2.87
C LYS A 71 20.18 8.95 -2.70
N ARG A 72 18.91 8.51 -2.78
CA ARG A 72 17.75 9.38 -2.51
C ARG A 72 17.65 9.83 -1.06
N THR A 73 17.91 8.94 -0.10
CA THR A 73 17.96 9.31 1.33
C THR A 73 19.08 10.30 1.59
N SER A 74 20.26 10.11 0.98
CA SER A 74 21.37 11.06 1.05
C SER A 74 21.05 12.40 0.39
N GLU A 75 20.31 12.44 -0.72
CA GLU A 75 19.84 13.70 -1.33
C GLU A 75 18.81 14.45 -0.46
N ILE A 76 17.91 13.72 0.20
CA ILE A 76 16.87 14.30 1.08
C ILE A 76 17.50 14.82 2.39
N PHE A 77 18.37 14.04 3.03
CA PHE A 77 19.01 14.41 4.30
C PHE A 77 20.26 15.28 4.13
N GLY A 78 20.99 15.14 3.03
CA GLY A 78 22.20 15.92 2.75
C GLY A 78 21.94 17.39 2.40
N LYS A 79 20.74 17.73 1.91
CA LYS A 79 20.32 19.12 1.72
C LYS A 79 19.91 19.84 3.01
N SER A 80 19.66 19.12 4.10
CA SER A 80 19.28 19.75 5.38
C SER A 80 20.48 20.34 6.15
N GLY A 81 21.72 20.09 5.70
CA GLY A 81 22.95 20.52 6.38
C GLY A 81 23.66 21.75 5.79
N LYS A 82 23.19 22.32 4.68
CA LYS A 82 23.74 23.58 4.12
C LYS A 82 22.67 24.66 4.09
N LYS A 83 22.36 25.21 5.27
CA LYS A 83 21.98 26.63 5.37
C LYS A 83 23.28 27.43 5.20
N GLN A 84 23.44 28.03 4.04
CA GLN A 84 24.16 29.30 3.94
C GLN A 84 23.29 30.38 4.60
#